data_AF-A0A838SMC5-F1
#
_entry.id   AF-A0A838SMC5-F1
#
_cell.length_a   1.000
_cell.length_b   1.000
_cell.length_c   1.000
_cell.angle_alpha   90.00
_cell.angle_beta   90.00
_cell.angle_gamma   90.00
#
_symmetry.space_group_name_H-M   'P 1'
#
loop_
_entity.id
_entity.type
_entity.pdbx_description
1 polymer ?
#
loop_
_entity_poly.entity_id
_entity_poly.type
_entity_poly.pdbx_seq_one_letter_code
_entity_poly.pdbx_strand_id
1 'polypeptide(L)'
;MSVASEAQTEVSMRTLLVRGAIGGLVAGAVFAVANMWFAASNGMPAIMPLKAMASIVQGAPAVMDGSASPVVGMLVHVVLSIAFGVGLALFIRPLHAAGHQVVAALVYGAALYVVNFLILAPLFFKAFTMVNQPFEAVAHVFYAAVALPFLLNFQRASASDARR
;
A
#
# COMPACT_ATOMS: atom_id res chain seq x y z
N MET A 1 -33.73 33.90 4.92
CA MET A 1 -32.89 32.78 5.39
C MET A 1 -32.88 31.72 4.30
N SER A 2 -31.83 31.69 3.48
CA SER A 2 -31.72 30.76 2.34
C SER A 2 -31.00 29.49 2.79
N VAL A 3 -31.62 28.35 2.53
CA VAL A 3 -31.25 26.98 2.92
C VAL A 3 -29.98 26.47 2.18
N ALA A 4 -29.14 27.38 1.69
CA ALA A 4 -28.02 27.07 0.80
C ALA A 4 -26.67 26.83 1.52
N SER A 5 -26.66 26.52 2.82
CA SER A 5 -25.41 26.40 3.60
C SER A 5 -25.22 25.07 4.35
N GLU A 6 -25.98 24.02 4.01
CA GLU A 6 -25.83 22.68 4.63
C GLU A 6 -25.12 21.66 3.74
N ALA A 7 -24.59 22.06 2.58
CA ALA A 7 -23.68 21.21 1.79
C ALA A 7 -22.27 21.20 2.42
N GLN A 8 -22.16 20.71 3.65
CA GLN A 8 -20.88 20.44 4.28
C GLN A 8 -20.17 19.29 3.54
N THR A 9 -19.32 19.65 2.57
CA THR A 9 -17.97 19.10 2.30
C THR A 9 -17.67 17.61 2.60
N GLU A 10 -18.51 16.67 2.19
CA GLU A 10 -18.08 15.26 2.11
C GLU A 10 -17.27 15.03 0.82
N VAL A 11 -16.05 14.49 0.95
CA VAL A 11 -15.28 14.01 -0.21
C VAL A 11 -16.11 12.93 -0.89
N SER A 12 -16.43 13.12 -2.18
CA SER A 12 -17.20 12.11 -2.91
C SER A 12 -16.50 10.75 -2.89
N MET A 13 -17.26 9.66 -2.83
CA MET A 13 -16.72 8.30 -2.84
C MET A 13 -15.76 8.09 -4.02
N ARG A 14 -16.13 8.58 -5.21
CA ARG A 14 -15.29 8.51 -6.41
C ARG A 14 -13.93 9.19 -6.18
N THR A 15 -13.93 10.41 -5.63
CA THR A 15 -12.70 11.15 -5.33
C THR A 15 -11.84 10.39 -4.33
N LEU A 16 -12.44 9.82 -3.28
CA LEU A 16 -11.73 9.02 -2.29
C LEU A 16 -11.06 7.79 -2.91
N LEU A 17 -11.79 7.03 -3.73
CA LEU A 17 -11.27 5.84 -4.41
C LEU A 17 -10.13 6.19 -5.38
N VAL A 18 -10.28 7.26 -6.17
CA VAL A 18 -9.22 7.72 -7.08
C VAL A 18 -7.97 8.12 -6.32
N ARG A 19 -8.12 8.86 -5.21
CA ARG A 19 -6.98 9.25 -4.36
C ARG A 19 -6.31 8.05 -3.71
N GLY A 20 -7.09 7.07 -3.27
CA GLY A 20 -6.57 5.78 -2.76
C GLY A 20 -5.79 5.01 -3.83
N ALA A 21 -6.32 4.93 -5.06
CA ALA A 21 -5.63 4.29 -6.18
C ALA A 21 -4.30 4.98 -6.52
N ILE A 22 -4.29 6.32 -6.60
CA ILE A 22 -3.08 7.10 -6.87
C ILE A 22 -2.06 6.93 -5.73
N GLY A 23 -2.50 7.10 -4.47
CA GLY A 23 -1.63 6.93 -3.31
C GLY A 23 -1.06 5.51 -3.21
N GLY A 24 -1.88 4.51 -3.49
CA GLY A 24 -1.45 3.11 -3.56
C GLY A 24 -0.44 2.86 -4.67
N LEU A 25 -0.64 3.41 -5.86
CA LEU A 25 0.30 3.26 -6.97
C LEU A 25 1.67 3.89 -6.66
N VAL A 26 1.67 5.11 -6.09
CA VAL A 26 2.92 5.81 -5.70
C VAL A 26 3.63 5.05 -4.58
N ALA A 27 2.90 4.66 -3.53
CA ALA A 27 3.46 3.88 -2.43
C ALA A 27 3.96 2.51 -2.89
N GLY A 28 3.23 1.86 -3.81
CA GLY A 28 3.61 0.60 -4.43
C GLY A 28 4.90 0.71 -5.25
N ALA A 29 5.08 1.79 -6.01
CA ALA A 29 6.32 2.04 -6.73
C ALA A 29 7.51 2.20 -5.78
N VAL A 30 7.36 3.00 -4.71
CA VAL A 30 8.39 3.16 -3.67
C VAL A 30 8.70 1.82 -2.99
N PHE A 31 7.67 1.04 -2.66
CA PHE A 31 7.80 -0.29 -2.08
C PHE A 31 8.56 -1.25 -2.99
N ALA A 32 8.24 -1.28 -4.28
CA ALA A 32 8.94 -2.12 -5.26
C ALA A 32 10.41 -1.72 -5.35
N VAL A 33 10.71 -0.43 -5.50
CA VAL A 33 12.09 0.07 -5.56
C VAL A 33 12.86 -0.30 -4.29
N ALA A 34 12.26 -0.13 -3.10
CA ALA A 34 12.89 -0.49 -1.84
C ALA A 34 13.22 -1.99 -1.78
N ASN A 35 12.31 -2.85 -2.22
CA ASN A 35 12.54 -4.30 -2.28
C ASN A 35 13.60 -4.70 -3.29
N MET A 36 13.58 -4.10 -4.49
CA MET A 36 14.59 -4.35 -5.51
C MET A 36 15.98 -3.91 -5.06
N TRP A 37 16.07 -2.73 -4.42
CA TRP A 37 17.29 -2.22 -3.80
C TRP A 37 17.78 -3.13 -2.66
N PHE A 38 16.88 -3.56 -1.77
CA PHE A 38 17.22 -4.47 -0.68
C PHE A 38 17.74 -5.81 -1.21
N ALA A 39 17.10 -6.38 -2.23
CA ALA A 39 17.58 -7.60 -2.89
C ALA A 39 18.99 -7.42 -3.46
N ALA A 40 19.21 -6.36 -4.24
CA ALA A 40 20.52 -6.05 -4.81
C ALA A 40 21.61 -5.84 -3.73
N SER A 41 21.26 -5.15 -2.65
CA SER A 41 22.18 -4.88 -1.52
C SER A 41 22.55 -6.14 -0.74
N ASN A 42 21.80 -7.23 -0.89
CA ASN A 42 22.07 -8.53 -0.28
C ASN A 42 22.59 -9.56 -1.30
N GLY A 43 23.10 -9.12 -2.45
CA GLY A 43 23.72 -9.98 -3.46
C GLY A 43 22.73 -10.79 -4.32
N MET A 44 21.43 -10.50 -4.22
CA MET A 44 20.42 -11.11 -5.08
C MET A 44 20.13 -10.24 -6.31
N PRO A 45 19.67 -10.81 -7.44
CA PRO A 45 19.21 -10.01 -8.57
C PRO A 45 18.09 -9.06 -8.16
N ALA A 46 18.18 -7.78 -8.55
CA ALA A 46 17.19 -6.75 -8.20
C ALA A 46 15.76 -7.10 -8.66
N ILE A 47 15.61 -7.93 -9.69
CA ILE A 47 14.31 -8.36 -10.23
C ILE A 47 13.66 -9.51 -9.45
N MET A 48 14.34 -10.08 -8.44
CA MET A 48 13.83 -11.23 -7.69
C MET A 48 12.49 -10.96 -6.99
N PRO A 49 12.24 -9.78 -6.39
CA PRO A 49 10.91 -9.47 -5.83
C PRO A 49 9.80 -9.53 -6.88
N LEU A 50 10.06 -9.08 -8.11
CA LEU A 50 9.08 -9.19 -9.20
C LEU A 50 8.84 -10.65 -9.59
N LYS A 51 9.88 -11.49 -9.62
CA LYS A 51 9.71 -12.93 -9.85
C LYS A 51 8.91 -13.60 -8.71
N ALA A 52 9.13 -13.21 -7.47
CA ALA A 52 8.31 -13.67 -6.34
C ALA A 52 6.84 -13.24 -6.50
N MET A 53 6.57 -12.00 -6.90
CA MET A 53 5.20 -11.54 -7.22
C MET A 53 4.55 -12.33 -8.35
N ALA A 54 5.31 -12.71 -9.37
CA ALA A 54 4.80 -13.53 -10.47
C ALA A 54 4.32 -14.91 -9.98
N SER A 55 4.86 -15.43 -8.88
CA SER A 55 4.47 -16.72 -8.31
C SER A 55 3.03 -16.75 -7.80
N ILE A 56 2.40 -15.60 -7.59
CA ILE A 56 0.97 -15.53 -7.23
C ILE A 56 0.10 -16.11 -8.36
N VAL A 57 0.54 -15.95 -9.62
CA VAL A 57 -0.17 -16.44 -10.81
C VAL A 57 0.50 -17.69 -11.39
N GLN A 58 1.83 -17.72 -11.43
CA GLN A 58 2.61 -18.78 -12.09
C GLN A 58 3.03 -19.91 -11.13
N GLY A 59 2.79 -19.76 -9.83
CA GLY A 59 3.20 -20.71 -8.80
C GLY A 59 4.67 -20.58 -8.38
N ALA A 60 4.99 -21.16 -7.22
CA ALA A 60 6.35 -21.17 -6.68
C ALA A 60 7.38 -21.91 -7.56
N PRO A 61 7.05 -23.03 -8.24
CA PRO A 61 8.03 -23.73 -9.10
C PRO A 61 8.64 -22.84 -10.20
N ALA A 62 7.85 -21.93 -10.79
CA ALA A 62 8.33 -20.99 -11.81
C ALA A 62 9.44 -20.05 -11.30
N VAL A 63 9.47 -19.77 -9.99
CA VAL A 63 10.55 -18.97 -9.39
C VAL A 63 11.83 -19.80 -9.28
N MET A 64 11.69 -21.09 -8.95
CA MET A 64 12.82 -22.00 -8.70
C MET A 64 13.52 -22.45 -9.98
N ASP A 65 12.76 -22.74 -11.05
CA ASP A 65 13.30 -23.11 -12.37
C ASP A 65 13.72 -21.90 -13.22
N GLY A 66 13.43 -20.69 -12.73
CA GLY A 66 13.78 -19.43 -13.38
C GLY A 66 12.81 -18.94 -14.45
N SER A 67 11.71 -19.65 -14.71
CA SER A 67 10.71 -19.33 -15.74
C SER A 67 9.74 -18.19 -15.37
N ALA A 68 9.77 -17.74 -14.11
CA ALA A 68 8.91 -16.67 -13.61
C ALA A 68 9.12 -15.37 -14.38
N SER A 69 8.01 -14.80 -14.89
CA SER A 69 8.01 -13.58 -15.69
C SER A 69 7.98 -12.35 -14.78
N PRO A 70 9.04 -11.52 -14.77
CA PRO A 70 9.04 -10.28 -13.99
C PRO A 70 7.96 -9.30 -14.45
N VAL A 71 7.52 -9.38 -15.71
CA VAL A 71 6.41 -8.56 -16.23
C VAL A 71 5.08 -8.96 -15.57
N VAL A 72 4.80 -10.26 -15.44
CA VAL A 72 3.60 -10.75 -14.73
C VAL A 72 3.65 -10.29 -13.27
N GLY A 73 4.81 -10.41 -12.63
CA GLY A 73 5.00 -9.93 -11.26
C GLY A 73 4.75 -8.43 -11.08
N MET A 74 5.24 -7.61 -12.01
CA MET A 74 4.99 -6.17 -12.02
C MET A 74 3.49 -5.86 -12.14
N LEU A 75 2.76 -6.56 -13.01
CA LEU A 75 1.31 -6.37 -13.17
C LEU A 75 0.55 -6.73 -11.89
N VAL A 76 0.88 -7.88 -11.28
CA VAL A 76 0.30 -8.29 -9.98
C VAL A 76 0.59 -7.24 -8.91
N HIS A 77 1.82 -6.76 -8.85
CA HIS A 77 2.23 -5.72 -7.89
C HIS A 77 1.45 -4.42 -8.06
N VAL A 78 1.27 -3.95 -9.30
CA VAL A 78 0.49 -2.73 -9.60
C VAL A 78 -0.97 -2.89 -9.17
N VAL A 79 -1.60 -4.03 -9.51
CA VAL A 79 -3.00 -4.29 -9.15
C VAL A 79 -3.18 -4.33 -7.64
N LEU A 80 -2.32 -5.04 -6.92
CA LEU A 80 -2.37 -5.12 -5.45
C LEU A 80 -2.09 -3.77 -4.80
N SER A 81 -1.15 -2.99 -5.33
CA SER A 81 -0.85 -1.64 -4.84
C SER A 81 -2.08 -0.72 -4.96
N ILE A 82 -2.77 -0.73 -6.10
CA ILE A 82 -4.02 0.03 -6.27
C ILE A 82 -5.09 -0.47 -5.29
N ALA A 83 -5.29 -1.79 -5.21
CA ALA A 83 -6.30 -2.39 -4.34
C ALA A 83 -6.07 -2.05 -2.87
N PHE A 84 -4.83 -2.15 -2.39
CA PHE A 84 -4.47 -1.82 -1.01
C PHE A 84 -4.54 -0.32 -0.72
N GLY A 85 -4.22 0.55 -1.67
CA GLY A 85 -4.40 2.00 -1.51
C GLY A 85 -5.87 2.41 -1.41
N VAL A 86 -6.72 1.80 -2.23
CA VAL A 86 -8.18 1.93 -2.13
C VAL A 86 -8.69 1.37 -0.80
N GLY A 87 -8.21 0.20 -0.38
CA GLY A 87 -8.55 -0.40 0.92
C GLY A 87 -8.20 0.51 2.08
N LEU A 88 -7.02 1.14 2.07
CA LEU A 88 -6.62 2.13 3.07
C LEU A 88 -7.58 3.32 3.09
N ALA A 89 -7.94 3.86 1.92
CA ALA A 89 -8.86 4.99 1.79
C ALA A 89 -10.22 4.68 2.43
N LEU A 90 -10.75 3.48 2.22
CA LEU A 90 -11.99 3.02 2.83
C LEU A 90 -11.84 2.78 4.33
N PHE A 91 -10.70 2.23 4.77
CA PHE A 91 -10.42 1.92 6.16
C PHE A 91 -10.34 3.16 7.05
N ILE A 92 -9.71 4.24 6.58
CA ILE A 92 -9.56 5.47 7.36
C ILE A 92 -10.73 6.45 7.19
N ARG A 93 -11.63 6.22 6.22
CA ARG A 93 -12.78 7.09 5.93
C ARG A 93 -13.60 7.52 7.16
N PRO A 94 -13.95 6.63 8.12
CA PRO A 94 -14.76 7.04 9.27
C PRO A 94 -14.00 7.90 10.30
N LEU A 95 -12.70 8.12 10.11
CA LEU A 95 -11.86 8.86 11.04
C LEU A 95 -11.73 10.32 10.61
N HIS A 96 -11.95 11.26 11.54
CA HIS A 96 -11.92 12.70 11.25
C HIS A 96 -10.67 13.42 11.78
N ALA A 97 -10.01 12.89 12.81
CA ALA A 97 -8.81 13.50 13.37
C ALA A 97 -7.54 12.97 12.68
N ALA A 98 -6.63 13.86 12.29
CA ALA A 98 -5.40 13.50 11.59
C ALA A 98 -4.56 12.48 12.37
N GLY A 99 -4.45 12.64 13.70
CA GLY A 99 -3.73 11.69 14.55
C GLY A 99 -4.31 10.26 14.48
N HIS A 100 -5.64 10.12 14.52
CA HIS A 100 -6.29 8.82 14.36
C HIS A 100 -6.09 8.23 12.97
N GLN A 101 -6.12 9.06 11.92
CA GLN A 101 -5.86 8.61 10.54
C GLN A 101 -4.42 8.11 10.36
N VAL A 102 -3.45 8.78 10.97
CA VAL A 102 -2.04 8.34 10.96
C VAL A 102 -1.90 6.99 11.65
N VAL A 103 -2.38 6.86 12.89
CA VAL A 103 -2.31 5.60 13.64
C VAL A 103 -3.03 4.47 12.86
N ALA A 104 -4.22 4.74 12.33
CA ALA A 104 -4.98 3.76 11.56
C ALA A 104 -4.24 3.33 10.28
N ALA A 105 -3.56 4.24 9.58
CA ALA A 105 -2.76 3.89 8.42
C ALA A 105 -1.58 2.98 8.78
N LEU A 106 -0.87 3.27 9.87
CA LEU A 106 0.23 2.42 10.33
C LEU A 106 -0.27 1.02 10.73
N VAL A 107 -1.39 0.95 11.45
CA VAL A 107 -2.07 -0.32 11.79
C VAL A 107 -2.50 -1.07 10.54
N TYR A 108 -3.05 -0.38 9.54
CA TYR A 108 -3.42 -0.98 8.26
C TYR A 108 -2.21 -1.58 7.54
N GLY A 109 -1.09 -0.87 7.47
CA GLY A 109 0.16 -1.40 6.90
C GLY A 109 0.66 -2.64 7.64
N ALA A 110 0.66 -2.61 8.98
CA ALA A 110 1.02 -3.77 9.79
C ALA A 110 0.06 -4.95 9.56
N ALA A 111 -1.24 -4.70 9.46
CA ALA A 111 -2.23 -5.73 9.17
C ALA A 111 -2.03 -6.34 7.78
N LEU A 112 -1.67 -5.53 6.76
CA LEU A 112 -1.32 -6.06 5.45
C LEU A 112 -0.13 -7.03 5.52
N TYR A 113 0.91 -6.70 6.28
CA TYR A 113 2.03 -7.63 6.49
C TYR A 113 1.57 -8.93 7.14
N VAL A 114 0.80 -8.85 8.23
CA VAL A 114 0.29 -10.06 8.93
C VAL A 114 -0.52 -10.92 7.98
N VAL A 115 -1.46 -10.33 7.25
CA VAL A 115 -2.32 -11.07 6.32
C VAL A 115 -1.50 -11.66 5.18
N ASN A 116 -0.66 -10.87 4.50
CA ASN A 116 0.07 -11.31 3.32
C ASN A 116 1.16 -12.34 3.66
N PHE A 117 1.95 -12.09 4.71
CA PHE A 117 3.17 -12.86 4.99
C PHE A 117 3.02 -13.89 6.11
N LEU A 118 2.23 -13.62 7.14
CA LEU A 118 2.06 -14.57 8.24
C LEU A 118 0.89 -15.54 8.03
N ILE A 119 -0.07 -15.18 7.17
CA ILE A 119 -1.24 -16.00 6.87
C ILE A 119 -1.19 -16.53 5.43
N LEU A 120 -1.23 -15.65 4.43
CA LEU A 120 -1.39 -16.07 3.03
C LEU A 120 -0.13 -16.74 2.45
N ALA A 121 1.06 -16.20 2.72
CA ALA A 121 2.31 -16.78 2.22
C ALA A 121 2.53 -18.24 2.64
N PRO A 122 2.45 -18.64 3.93
CA PRO A 122 2.67 -20.04 4.31
C PRO A 122 1.56 -20.97 3.81
N LEU A 123 0.33 -20.47 3.67
CA LEU A 123 -0.81 -21.29 3.24
C LEU A 123 -0.87 -21.47 1.72
N PHE A 124 -0.61 -20.42 0.94
CA PHE A 124 -0.90 -20.38 -0.49
C PHE A 124 0.28 -19.91 -1.35
N PHE A 125 1.12 -18.99 -0.85
CA PHE A 125 2.19 -18.34 -1.64
C PHE A 125 3.58 -18.60 -1.07
N LYS A 126 4.00 -19.88 -1.07
CA LYS A 126 5.22 -20.34 -0.41
C LYS A 126 6.52 -19.65 -0.86
N ALA A 127 6.57 -19.06 -2.05
CA ALA A 127 7.74 -18.29 -2.49
C ALA A 127 8.06 -17.11 -1.54
N PHE A 128 7.04 -16.56 -0.87
CA PHE A 128 7.19 -15.43 0.06
C PHE A 128 7.64 -15.84 1.46
N THR A 129 7.76 -17.13 1.78
CA THR A 129 8.30 -17.53 3.09
C THR A 129 9.81 -17.38 3.16
N MET A 130 10.48 -17.20 2.02
CA MET A 130 11.94 -17.08 1.91
C MET A 130 12.44 -15.63 1.93
N VAL A 131 11.55 -14.64 1.92
CA VAL A 131 11.97 -13.23 1.95
C VAL A 131 12.31 -12.77 3.37
N ASN A 132 12.96 -11.62 3.48
CA ASN A 132 13.33 -11.04 4.76
C ASN A 132 12.09 -10.48 5.48
N GLN A 133 11.52 -11.26 6.41
CA GLN A 133 10.29 -10.92 7.12
C GLN A 133 10.35 -9.57 7.88
N PRO A 134 11.43 -9.23 8.62
CA PRO A 134 11.53 -7.93 9.26
C PRO A 134 11.48 -6.76 8.27
N PHE A 135 12.18 -6.88 7.14
CA PHE A 135 12.17 -5.85 6.09
C PHE A 135 10.76 -5.70 5.49
N GLU A 136 10.08 -6.80 5.19
CA GLU A 136 8.70 -6.76 4.66
C GLU A 136 7.74 -6.09 5.64
N ALA A 137 7.83 -6.40 6.95
CA ALA A 137 7.01 -5.75 7.95
C ALA A 137 7.17 -4.23 7.94
N VAL A 138 8.41 -3.74 7.90
CA VAL A 138 8.72 -2.31 7.80
C VAL A 138 8.22 -1.73 6.48
N ALA A 139 8.45 -2.42 5.36
CA ALA A 139 8.06 -1.97 4.03
C ALA A 139 6.53 -1.78 3.92
N HIS A 140 5.72 -2.65 4.54
CA HIS A 140 4.25 -2.54 4.50
C HIS A 140 3.73 -1.38 5.35
N VAL A 141 4.33 -1.14 6.52
CA VAL A 141 4.02 0.05 7.33
C VAL A 141 4.40 1.32 6.56
N PHE A 142 5.58 1.32 5.93
CA PHE A 142 6.05 2.43 5.12
C PHE A 142 5.16 2.68 3.90
N TYR A 143 4.68 1.63 3.24
CA TYR A 143 3.69 1.73 2.16
C TYR A 143 2.45 2.52 2.60
N ALA A 144 1.86 2.18 3.75
CA ALA A 144 0.68 2.89 4.23
C ALA A 144 1.00 4.35 4.62
N ALA A 145 2.19 4.60 5.17
CA ALA A 145 2.66 5.95 5.48
C ALA A 145 2.84 6.82 4.21
N VAL A 146 3.37 6.26 3.12
CA VAL A 146 3.54 6.96 1.84
C VAL A 146 2.20 7.19 1.13
N ALA A 147 1.25 6.26 1.26
CA ALA A 147 -0.08 6.39 0.66
C ALA A 147 -0.96 7.42 1.39
N LEU A 148 -0.81 7.58 2.71
CA LEU A 148 -1.70 8.40 3.53
C LEU A 148 -1.81 9.88 3.11
N PRO A 149 -0.73 10.62 2.76
CA PRO A 149 -0.82 12.02 2.35
C PRO A 149 -1.78 12.26 1.19
N PHE A 150 -1.94 11.27 0.30
CA PHE A 150 -2.88 11.36 -0.82
C PHE A 150 -4.33 11.35 -0.35
N LEU A 151 -4.62 10.93 0.88
CA LEU A 151 -5.97 10.83 1.46
C LEU A 151 -6.30 11.97 2.41
N LEU A 152 -5.29 12.69 2.91
CA LEU A 152 -5.47 13.79 3.86
C LEU A 152 -6.02 15.05 3.15
N ASN A 153 -6.97 15.74 3.79
CA ASN A 153 -7.44 17.06 3.35
C ASN A 153 -6.79 18.14 4.23
N PHE A 154 -5.68 18.73 3.77
CA PHE A 154 -4.96 19.77 4.52
C PHE A 154 -5.68 21.13 4.60
N GLN A 155 -6.83 21.29 3.94
CA GLN A 155 -7.53 22.59 3.81
C GLN A 155 -8.15 23.13 5.12
N ARG A 156 -8.07 22.43 6.25
CA ARG A 156 -8.64 22.89 7.54
C ARG A 156 -7.63 23.49 8.52
N ALA A 157 -6.31 23.29 8.33
CA ALA A 157 -5.32 23.74 9.31
C ALA A 157 -5.04 25.27 9.24
N SER A 158 -5.05 25.88 8.05
CA SER A 158 -4.73 27.31 7.91
C SER A 158 -5.86 28.27 8.28
N ALA A 159 -7.12 27.81 8.35
CA ALA A 159 -8.26 28.69 8.62
C ALA A 159 -8.48 28.97 10.12
N SER A 160 -7.90 28.15 11.00
CA SER A 160 -7.93 28.32 12.46
C SER A 160 -6.80 29.19 13.00
N ASP A 161 -5.65 29.24 12.32
CA ASP A 161 -4.54 30.14 12.67
C ASP A 161 -4.75 31.57 12.18
N ALA A 162 -5.51 31.77 11.10
CA ALA A 162 -5.83 33.11 10.59
C ALA A 162 -6.91 33.86 11.40
N ARG A 163 -7.42 33.27 12.50
CA ARG A 163 -8.43 33.87 13.38
C ARG A 163 -7.97 34.04 14.83
N ARG A 164 -6.68 33.87 15.10
CA ARG A 164 -6.06 34.12 16.40
C ARG A 164 -5.15 35.34 16.33
#